data_AF-A0A1E4H001-F1
#
_entry.id   AF-A0A1E4H001-F1
#
_cell.length_a   1.000
_cell.length_b   1.000
_cell.length_c   1.000
_cell.angle_alpha   90.00
_cell.angle_beta   90.00
_cell.angle_gamma   90.00
#
_symmetry.space_group_name_H-M   'P 1'
#
loop_
_entity.id
_entity.type
_entity.pdbx_description
1 polymer ?
#
loop_
_entity_poly.entity_id
_entity_poly.type
_entity_poly.pdbx_seq_one_letter_code
_entity_poly.pdbx_strand_id
1 'polypeptide(L)'
;MRTGGIADDLAWWRAHRGATDLDAAALGDLLARLKAWIAQHDADRARQPGPFLKMAWDGVFADEASEVAEAIGQIETALIPAKSG
;
A
#
# COMPACT_ATOMS: atom_id res chain seq x y z
N MET A 1 -6.75 14.74 -7.98
CA MET A 1 -6.70 13.32 -7.58
C MET A 1 -6.09 12.55 -8.74
N ARG A 2 -4.96 11.87 -8.54
CA ARG A 2 -4.46 10.92 -9.56
C ARG A 2 -5.52 9.82 -9.70
N THR A 3 -6.01 9.62 -10.91
CA THR A 3 -7.03 8.63 -11.29
C THR A 3 -6.45 7.22 -11.47
N GLY A 4 -5.20 7.00 -11.07
CA GLY A 4 -4.51 5.72 -11.20
C GLY A 4 -4.89 4.78 -10.06
N GLY A 5 -5.11 3.51 -10.37
CA GLY A 5 -5.43 2.49 -9.36
C GLY A 5 -4.23 2.18 -8.46
N ILE A 6 -4.37 1.16 -7.60
CA ILE A 6 -3.31 0.73 -6.67
C ILE A 6 -1.99 0.41 -7.38
N ALA A 7 -2.04 -0.14 -8.60
CA ALA A 7 -0.86 -0.42 -9.41
C ALA A 7 -0.06 0.85 -9.77
N ASP A 8 -0.75 1.97 -10.06
CA ASP A 8 -0.10 3.25 -10.37
C ASP A 8 0.52 3.89 -9.11
N ASP A 9 -0.17 3.77 -7.97
CA ASP A 9 0.34 4.20 -6.67
C ASP A 9 1.62 3.42 -6.30
N LEU A 10 1.62 2.09 -6.50
CA LEU A 10 2.80 1.25 -6.29
C LEU A 10 3.92 1.54 -7.30
N ALA A 11 3.59 1.78 -8.57
CA ALA A 11 4.58 2.14 -9.59
C ALA A 11 5.24 3.49 -9.26
N TRP A 12 4.45 4.47 -8.85
CA TRP A 12 4.98 5.76 -8.39
C TRP A 12 5.87 5.57 -7.17
N TRP A 13 5.44 4.80 -6.16
CA TRP A 13 6.25 4.51 -4.99
C TRP A 13 7.61 3.91 -5.36
N ARG A 14 7.63 2.86 -6.20
CA ARG A 14 8.87 2.22 -6.64
C ARG A 14 9.82 3.18 -7.35
N ALA A 15 9.28 4.13 -8.12
CA ALA A 15 10.09 5.12 -8.83
C ALA A 15 10.71 6.19 -7.91
N HIS A 16 10.13 6.41 -6.72
CA HIS A 16 10.56 7.49 -5.82
C HIS A 16 11.14 6.98 -4.49
N ARG A 17 10.97 5.69 -4.14
CA ARG A 17 11.49 5.12 -2.89
C ARG A 17 13.01 5.26 -2.84
N GLY A 18 13.51 6.06 -1.90
CA GLY A 18 14.93 6.39 -1.77
C GLY A 18 15.34 7.79 -2.26
N ALA A 19 14.41 8.55 -2.86
CA ALA A 19 14.62 9.97 -3.08
C ALA A 19 14.64 10.71 -1.72
N THR A 20 15.65 11.55 -1.53
CA THR A 20 15.89 12.29 -0.28
C THR A 20 15.00 13.53 -0.12
N ASP A 21 14.32 13.94 -1.19
CA ASP A 21 13.50 15.16 -1.29
C ASP A 21 12.01 14.86 -1.51
N LEU A 22 11.57 13.64 -1.19
CA LEU A 22 10.16 13.28 -1.26
C LEU A 22 9.32 14.17 -0.34
N ASP A 23 8.34 14.84 -0.94
CA ASP A 23 7.36 15.64 -0.20
C ASP A 23 6.60 14.76 0.80
N ALA A 24 6.73 15.09 2.09
CA ALA A 24 6.05 14.39 3.17
C ALA A 24 4.52 14.42 3.01
N ALA A 25 3.95 15.47 2.41
CA ALA A 25 2.52 15.52 2.12
C ALA A 25 2.13 14.49 1.06
N ALA A 26 2.91 14.39 -0.03
CA ALA A 26 2.68 13.38 -1.08
C ALA A 26 2.82 11.94 -0.55
N LEU A 27 3.78 11.70 0.34
CA LEU A 27 3.93 10.41 1.02
C LEU A 27 2.77 10.12 1.97
N GLY A 28 2.30 11.11 2.73
CA GLY A 28 1.12 10.99 3.58
C GLY A 28 -0.15 10.64 2.78
N ASP A 29 -0.36 11.32 1.65
CA ASP A 29 -1.47 11.06 0.74
C ASP A 29 -1.40 9.66 0.13
N LEU A 30 -0.21 9.21 -0.28
CA LEU A 30 -0.01 7.84 -0.77
C LEU A 30 -0.30 6.82 0.34
N LEU A 31 0.26 7.02 1.52
CA LEU A 31 0.06 6.13 2.67
C LEU A 31 -1.42 5.96 3.01
N ALA A 32 -2.18 7.06 2.99
CA ALA A 32 -3.62 7.02 3.21
C ALA A 32 -4.35 6.16 2.17
N ARG A 33 -3.98 6.27 0.88
CA ARG A 33 -4.57 5.45 -0.19
C ARG A 33 -4.21 3.98 -0.06
N LEU A 34 -2.95 3.64 0.21
CA LEU A 34 -2.51 2.26 0.43
C LEU A 34 -3.22 1.61 1.61
N LYS A 35 -3.34 2.34 2.73
CA LYS A 35 -4.09 1.87 3.92
C LYS A 35 -5.57 1.68 3.64
N ALA A 36 -6.20 2.59 2.90
CA ALA A 36 -7.60 2.44 2.51
C ALA A 36 -7.80 1.22 1.61
N TRP A 37 -6.88 1.00 0.66
CA TRP A 37 -6.94 -0.16 -0.22
C TRP A 37 -6.80 -1.48 0.55
N ILE A 38 -5.79 -1.63 1.42
CA ILE A 38 -5.58 -2.90 2.14
C ILE A 38 -6.73 -3.21 3.10
N ALA A 39 -7.31 -2.19 3.75
CA ALA A 39 -8.47 -2.36 4.59
C ALA A 39 -9.70 -2.84 3.80
N GLN A 40 -9.92 -2.30 2.60
CA GLN A 40 -10.99 -2.75 1.71
C GLN A 40 -10.73 -4.17 1.20
N HIS A 41 -9.50 -4.48 0.77
CA HIS A 41 -9.08 -5.80 0.34
C HIS A 41 -9.35 -6.85 1.42
N ASP A 42 -8.96 -6.58 2.67
CA ASP A 42 -9.17 -7.49 3.80
C ASP A 42 -10.65 -7.66 4.14
N ALA A 43 -11.44 -6.58 4.03
CA ALA A 43 -12.88 -6.66 4.20
C ALA A 43 -13.56 -7.50 3.11
N ASP A 44 -13.11 -7.39 1.86
CA ASP A 44 -13.63 -8.18 0.73
C ASP A 44 -13.18 -9.65 0.82
N ARG A 45 -11.94 -9.90 1.25
CA ARG A 45 -11.45 -11.24 1.59
C ARG A 45 -12.28 -11.88 2.68
N ALA A 46 -12.63 -11.13 3.73
CA ALA A 46 -13.44 -11.63 4.84
C ALA A 46 -14.87 -12.05 4.40
N ARG A 47 -15.42 -11.35 3.40
CA ARG A 47 -16.75 -11.63 2.82
C ARG A 47 -16.79 -12.82 1.86
N GLN A 48 -15.65 -13.37 1.44
CA GLN A 48 -15.64 -14.54 0.54
C GLN A 48 -16.36 -15.75 1.17
N PRO A 49 -17.34 -16.36 0.48
CA PRO A 49 -18.13 -17.44 1.06
C PRO A 49 -17.35 -18.76 1.06
N GLY A 50 -16.87 -19.15 2.23
CA GLY A 50 -16.17 -20.42 2.45
C GLY A 50 -14.66 -20.38 2.16
N PRO A 51 -13.93 -21.43 2.54
CA PRO A 51 -12.46 -21.45 2.50
C PRO A 51 -11.88 -21.48 1.09
N PHE A 52 -12.57 -22.11 0.13
CA PHE A 52 -12.09 -22.21 -1.25
C PHE A 52 -11.97 -20.83 -1.93
N LEU A 53 -12.99 -19.99 -1.82
CA LEU A 53 -12.97 -18.66 -2.43
C LEU A 53 -11.99 -17.71 -1.73
N LYS A 54 -11.74 -17.92 -0.43
CA LYS A 54 -10.65 -17.22 0.29
C LYS A 54 -9.28 -17.61 -0.25
N MET A 55 -9.04 -18.91 -0.49
CA MET A 55 -7.81 -19.36 -1.14
C MET A 55 -7.65 -18.80 -2.56
N ALA A 56 -8.73 -18.79 -3.34
CA ALA A 56 -8.69 -18.22 -4.69
C ALA A 56 -8.41 -16.70 -4.66
N TRP A 57 -9.05 -15.99 -3.72
CA TRP A 57 -8.77 -14.58 -3.46
C TRP A 57 -7.29 -14.35 -3.11
N ASP A 58 -6.77 -15.11 -2.14
CA ASP A 58 -5.37 -15.03 -1.73
C ASP A 58 -4.43 -15.32 -2.91
N GLY A 59 -4.74 -16.31 -3.75
CA GLY A 59 -3.93 -16.64 -4.92
C GLY A 59 -3.92 -15.55 -5.99
N VAL A 60 -5.01 -14.82 -6.18
CA VAL A 60 -5.10 -13.73 -7.18
C VAL A 60 -4.39 -12.47 -6.70
N PHE A 61 -4.48 -12.15 -5.41
CA PHE A 61 -4.02 -10.87 -4.86
C PHE A 61 -2.74 -10.97 -4.00
N ALA A 62 -2.13 -12.17 -3.87
CA ALA A 62 -0.97 -12.39 -2.98
C ALA A 62 0.17 -11.40 -3.21
N ASP A 63 0.58 -11.21 -4.47
CA ASP A 63 1.70 -10.35 -4.84
C ASP A 63 1.35 -8.89 -4.54
N GLU A 64 0.19 -8.43 -5.01
CA GLU A 64 -0.27 -7.05 -4.83
C GLU A 64 -0.45 -6.69 -3.35
N ALA A 65 -1.07 -7.56 -2.55
CA ALA A 65 -1.25 -7.35 -1.12
C ALA A 65 0.09 -7.29 -0.38
N SER A 66 1.05 -8.14 -0.76
CA SER A 66 2.39 -8.16 -0.17
C SER A 66 3.16 -6.88 -0.50
N GLU A 67 3.09 -6.41 -1.75
CA GLU A 67 3.73 -5.18 -2.19
C GLU A 67 3.13 -3.94 -1.52
N VAL A 68 1.80 -3.89 -1.35
CA VAL A 68 1.13 -2.81 -0.61
C VAL A 68 1.58 -2.80 0.85
N ALA A 69 1.64 -3.95 1.51
CA ALA A 69 2.10 -4.03 2.89
C ALA A 69 3.57 -3.59 3.05
N GLU A 70 4.45 -3.99 2.13
CA GLU A 70 5.84 -3.53 2.10
C GLU A 70 5.93 -2.01 1.92
N ALA A 71 5.19 -1.45 0.94
CA ALA A 71 5.18 -0.03 0.66
C ALA A 71 4.67 0.79 1.87
N ILE A 72 3.60 0.35 2.54
CA ILE A 72 3.09 0.97 3.77
C ILE A 72 4.21 1.05 4.81
N GLY A 73 4.88 -0.07 5.13
CA GLY A 73 5.92 -0.10 6.16
C GLY A 73 7.13 0.79 5.82
N GLN A 74 7.53 0.84 4.56
CA GLN A 74 8.63 1.71 4.11
C GLN A 74 8.24 3.20 4.16
N ILE A 75 7.03 3.55 3.74
CA ILE A 75 6.54 4.94 3.78
C ILE A 75 6.36 5.40 5.23
N GLU A 76 5.79 4.55 6.10
CA GLU A 76 5.70 4.84 7.54
C GLU A 76 7.08 5.11 8.13
N THR A 77 8.08 4.29 7.78
CA THR A 77 9.47 4.49 8.23
C THR A 77 10.05 5.81 7.72
N ALA A 78 9.80 6.15 6.45
CA ALA A 78 10.28 7.41 5.85
C ALA A 78 9.61 8.65 6.46
N LEU A 79 8.38 8.52 6.94
CA LEU A 79 7.63 9.60 7.58
C LEU A 79 7.93 9.74 9.09
N ILE A 80 8.58 8.76 9.73
CA ILE A 80 9.05 8.94 11.11
C ILE A 80 10.08 10.07 11.10
N PRO A 81 9.85 11.19 11.81
CA PRO A 81 10.83 12.25 11.88
C PRO A 81 12.12 11.65 12.44
N ALA A 82 13.20 11.72 11.66
CA ALA A 82 14.53 11.37 12.14
C ALA A 82 14.72 12.11 13.45
N LYS A 83 14.81 11.38 14.57
CA LYS A 83 15.05 12.00 15.87
C LYS A 83 16.23 12.95 15.70
N SER A 84 15.97 14.24 15.83
CA SER A 84 17.00 15.27 15.94
C SER A 84 17.99 14.79 17.00
N GLY A 85 19.25 14.63 16.59
CA GLY A 85 20.36 14.41 17.50
C GLY A 85 20.53 15.57 18.47
#